data_AF-A0A7W0PYE8-F1
#
_entry.id   AF-A0A7W0PYE8-F1
#
_cell.length_a   1.000
_cell.length_b   1.000
_cell.length_c   1.000
_cell.angle_alpha   90.00
_cell.angle_beta   90.00
_cell.angle_gamma   90.00
#
_symmetry.space_group_name_H-M   'P 1'
#
loop_
_entity.id
_entity.type
_entity.pdbx_description
1 polymer ?
#
loop_
_entity_poly.entity_id
_entity_poly.type
_entity_poly.pdbx_seq_one_letter_code
_entity_poly.pdbx_strand_id
1 'polypeptide(L)' 'ISTEELQSLVFCLGSGLSQLESEALRLYLEGNSYDEMAEDLGCDTKTIDNALQRVKRKILAHQKTREVLA' A
#
# COMPACT_ATOMS: atom_id res chain seq x y z
N ILE A 1 -9.73 8.43 5.92
CA ILE A 1 -9.67 7.18 5.13
C ILE A 1 -9.49 6.07 6.14
N SER A 2 -10.52 5.27 6.35
CA SER A 2 -10.44 4.17 7.32
C SER A 2 -9.49 3.10 6.80
N THR A 3 -8.77 2.43 7.69
CA THR A 3 -7.87 1.30 7.36
C THR A 3 -8.61 0.23 6.56
N GLU A 4 -9.88 -0.03 6.87
CA GLU A 4 -10.75 -0.97 6.15
C GLU A 4 -11.05 -0.57 4.69
N GLU A 5 -11.27 0.72 4.42
CA GLU A 5 -11.47 1.22 3.05
C GLU A 5 -10.18 1.08 2.24
N LEU A 6 -9.05 1.40 2.87
CA LEU A 6 -7.73 1.27 2.26
C LEU A 6 -7.45 -0.19 1.91
N GLN A 7 -7.76 -1.11 2.83
CA GLN A 7 -7.58 -2.55 2.68
C GLN A 7 -8.48 -3.14 1.59
N SER A 8 -9.73 -2.68 1.49
CA SER A 8 -10.68 -3.06 0.42
C SER A 8 -10.25 -2.56 -0.96
N LEU A 9 -9.76 -1.30 -1.04
CA LEU A 9 -9.22 -0.73 -2.27
C LEU A 9 -7.96 -1.45 -2.72
N VAL A 10 -7.10 -1.80 -1.77
CA VAL A 10 -5.87 -2.56 -2.01
C VAL A 10 -6.18 -3.96 -2.49
N PHE A 11 -7.19 -4.64 -1.92
CA PHE A 11 -7.60 -5.96 -2.39
C PHE A 11 -8.09 -5.89 -3.84
N CYS A 12 -8.86 -4.86 -4.20
CA CYS A 12 -9.20 -4.58 -5.60
C CYS A 12 -7.97 -4.29 -6.48
N LEU A 13 -6.95 -3.62 -5.92
CA LEU A 13 -5.68 -3.30 -6.58
C LEU A 13 -4.66 -4.44 -6.53
N GLY A 14 -4.93 -5.54 -5.82
CA GLY A 14 -3.94 -6.57 -5.46
C GLY A 14 -3.37 -7.28 -6.67
N SER A 15 -4.06 -7.23 -7.82
CA SER A 15 -3.54 -7.69 -9.11
C SER A 15 -2.50 -6.75 -9.74
N GLY A 16 -2.37 -5.52 -9.26
CA GLY A 16 -1.46 -4.49 -9.77
C GLY A 16 -0.36 -4.05 -8.81
N LEU A 17 -0.32 -4.60 -7.59
CA LEU A 17 0.76 -4.37 -6.62
C LEU A 17 1.85 -5.42 -6.80
N SER A 18 3.11 -4.97 -6.70
CA SER A 18 4.25 -5.88 -6.57
C SER A 18 4.24 -6.55 -5.19
N GLN A 19 4.96 -7.67 -5.06
CA GLN A 19 5.05 -8.42 -3.82
C GLN A 19 5.51 -7.55 -2.64
N LEU A 20 6.54 -6.71 -2.87
CA LEU A 20 7.06 -5.76 -1.88
C LEU A 20 6.00 -4.72 -1.45
N GLU A 21 5.22 -4.20 -2.39
CA GLU A 21 4.17 -3.22 -2.10
C GLU A 21 3.03 -3.82 -1.27
N SER A 22 2.65 -5.06 -1.57
CA SER A 22 1.63 -5.80 -0.81
C SER A 22 2.09 -6.14 0.60
N GLU A 23 3.33 -6.62 0.76
CA GLU A 23 3.88 -6.96 2.07
C GLU A 23 4.06 -5.70 2.94
N ALA A 24 4.66 -4.64 2.39
CA ALA A 24 4.85 -3.38 3.10
C ALA A 24 3.50 -2.78 3.54
N LEU A 25 2.50 -2.80 2.66
CA LEU A 25 1.19 -2.33 3.05
C LEU A 25 0.55 -3.20 4.14
N ARG A 26 0.68 -4.53 4.05
CA ARG A 26 0.12 -5.43 5.05
C ARG A 26 0.67 -5.12 6.44
N LEU A 27 2.00 -5.03 6.58
CA LEU A 27 2.65 -4.73 7.86
C LEU A 27 2.25 -3.34 8.37
N TYR A 28 2.09 -2.36 7.48
CA TYR A 28 1.60 -1.02 7.83
C TYR A 28 0.15 -1.06 8.37
N LEU A 29 -0.71 -1.91 7.80
CA LEU A 29 -2.08 -2.10 8.28
C LEU A 29 -2.14 -2.88 9.61
N GLU A 30 -1.18 -3.78 9.84
CA GLU A 30 -1.00 -4.48 11.12
C GLU A 30 -0.48 -3.52 12.23
N GLY A 31 -0.01 -2.33 11.86
CA GLY A 31 0.44 -1.29 12.79
C GLY A 31 1.93 -1.34 13.11
N ASN A 32 2.72 -2.08 12.33
CA ASN A 32 4.16 -2.18 12.52
C ASN A 32 4.85 -0.85 12.20
N SER A 33 5.97 -0.60 12.87
CA SER A 33 6.80 0.57 12.61
C SER A 33 7.61 0.41 11.33
N TYR A 34 8.02 1.53 10.72
CA TYR A 34 8.84 1.50 9.50
C TYR A 34 10.15 0.72 9.67
N ASP A 35 10.75 0.76 10.86
CA ASP A 35 11.98 0.05 11.19
C ASP A 35 11.76 -1.47 11.27
N GLU A 36 10.68 -1.92 11.92
CA GLU A 36 10.31 -3.36 11.96
C GLU A 36 9.98 -3.89 10.56
N MET A 37 9.27 -3.09 9.76
CA MET A 37 8.98 -3.44 8.38
C MET A 37 10.24 -3.54 7.53
N ALA A 38 11.20 -2.63 7.73
CA ALA A 38 12.48 -2.63 7.06
C ALA A 38 13.30 -3.89 7.41
N GLU A 39 13.32 -4.28 8.69
CA GLU A 39 13.94 -5.55 9.12
C GLU A 39 13.25 -6.77 8.50
N ASP A 40 11.92 -6.85 8.57
CA ASP A 40 11.15 -7.99 8.05
C ASP A 40 11.29 -8.16 6.53
N LEU A 41 11.30 -7.05 5.79
CA LEU A 41 11.43 -7.04 4.33
C LEU A 41 12.90 -7.06 3.87
N GLY A 42 13.86 -6.99 4.80
CA GLY A 42 15.28 -6.91 4.50
C GLY A 42 15.65 -5.70 3.62
N CYS A 43 14.96 -4.58 3.81
CA CYS A 43 15.15 -3.36 3.03
C CYS A 43 15.17 -2.12 3.93
N ASP A 44 15.52 -0.95 3.40
CA ASP A 44 15.58 0.26 4.22
C ASP A 44 14.20 0.92 4.40
N THR A 45 14.04 1.71 5.47
CA THR A 45 12.79 2.43 5.78
C THR A 45 12.33 3.37 4.67
N LYS A 46 13.24 3.89 3.84
CA LYS A 46 12.93 4.70 2.66
C LYS A 46 12.45 3.85 1.48
N THR A 47 12.87 2.59 1.37
CA THR A 47 12.29 1.62 0.43
C THR A 47 10.85 1.29 0.82
N ILE A 48 10.58 1.12 2.12
CA ILE A 48 9.22 0.97 2.66
C ILE A 48 8.35 2.19 2.33
N ASP A 49 8.83 3.41 2.60
CA ASP A 49 8.10 4.64 2.26
C ASP A 49 7.83 4.74 0.74
N ASN A 50 8.81 4.40 -0.09
CA ASN A 50 8.63 4.38 -1.54
C ASN A 50 7.57 3.36 -2.00
N ALA A 51 7.50 2.19 -1.35
CA ALA A 51 6.49 1.19 -1.62
C ALA A 51 5.09 1.70 -1.24
N LEU A 52 4.93 2.22 -0.02
CA LEU A 52 3.67 2.78 0.47
C LEU A 52 3.22 4.00 -0.35
N GLN A 53 4.14 4.86 -0.78
CA GLN A 53 3.84 5.96 -1.70
C GLN A 53 3.30 5.45 -3.04
N ARG A 54 3.91 4.42 -3.63
CA ARG A 54 3.43 3.85 -4.89
C ARG A 54 2.03 3.25 -4.75
N VAL A 55 1.79 2.50 -3.67
CA VAL A 55 0.46 1.99 -3.31
C VAL A 55 -0.55 3.14 -3.23
N LYS A 56 -0.24 4.19 -2.47
CA LYS A 56 -1.11 5.36 -2.30
C LYS A 56 -1.41 6.04 -3.63
N ARG A 57 -0.43 6.20 -4.52
CA ARG A 57 -0.64 6.76 -5.86
C ARG A 57 -1.55 5.88 -6.72
N LYS A 58 -1.38 4.55 -6.68
CA LYS A 58 -2.25 3.61 -7.40
C LYS A 58 -3.69 3.69 -6.89
N ILE A 59 -3.90 3.78 -5.57
CA ILE A 59 -5.23 3.97 -4.95
C ILE A 59 -5.87 5.27 -5.45
N LEU A 60 -5.16 6.40 -5.36
CA LEU A 60 -5.67 7.69 -5.81
C LEU A 60 -5.98 7.71 -7.31
N ALA A 61 -5.13 7.07 -8.13
CA ALA A 61 -5.37 6.92 -9.56
C ALA A 61 -6.63 6.09 -9.83
N HIS A 62 -6.81 4.95 -9.15
CA HIS A 62 -8.01 4.12 -9.31
C HIS A 62 -9.28 4.81 -8.83
N GLN A 63 -9.24 5.56 -7.72
CA GLN A 63 -10.37 6.36 -7.24
C GLN A 63 -10.76 7.40 -8.30
N LYS A 64 -9.78 8.13 -8.85
CA LYS A 64 -10.02 9.13 -9.89
C LYS A 64 -10.56 8.52 -11.19
N THR A 65 -10.05 7.35 -11.59
CA THR A 65 -10.57 6.63 -12.76
C THR A 65 -12.01 6.14 -12.55
N ARG A 66 -12.36 5.69 -11.32
CA ARG A 66 -13.71 5.26 -11.00
C ARG A 66 -14.71 6.42 -10.89
N GLU A 67 -14.30 7.58 -10.36
CA GLU A 67 -15.13 8.80 -10.35
C GLU A 67 -15.48 9.30 -11.75
N VAL A 68 -14.59 9.11 -12.74
CA VAL A 68 -14.82 9.57 -14.12
C VAL A 68 -15.77 8.64 -14.90
N LEU A 69 -16.06 7.45 -14.37
CA LEU A 69 -16.97 6.46 -14.99
C LEU A 69 -18.35 6.41 -14.33
N ALA A 70 -18.61 7.25 -13.32
CA ALA A 70 -19.90 7.40 -12.66
C ALA A 70 -20.64 8.65 -13.16
#